data_AF-A0A6A6PP01-F1
#
_entry.id   AF-A0A6A6PP01-F1
#
_cell.length_a   1.000
_cell.length_b   1.000
_cell.length_c   1.000
_cell.angle_alpha   90.00
_cell.angle_beta   90.00
_cell.angle_gamma   90.00
#
_symmetry.space_group_name_H-M   'P 1'
#
loop_
_entity.id
_entity.type
_entity.pdbx_description
1 polymer ?
#
loop_
_entity_poly.entity_id
_entity_poly.type
_entity_poly.pdbx_seq_one_letter_code
_entity_poly.pdbx_strand_id
1 'polypeptide(L)'
;MATGLPAGWEVRHSNSKNLPYYFNPSTKESRWEPPADTDSETLKHYMGQYHTANLRQEGVANQQSLDGKIRCAHLLVKHRESRRPSSWRQAEITRSKDEAMGIIQGHEEKIKNGSTSLGDLATTESDDSSARRRGDL
;
A
#
# COMPACT_ATOMS: atom_id res chain seq x y z
N MET A 1 -1.74 -13.01 16.74
CA MET A 1 -0.64 -12.21 16.14
C MET A 1 -1.05 -10.75 16.18
N ALA A 2 -0.11 -9.83 16.46
CA ALA A 2 -0.43 -8.41 16.60
C ALA A 2 -0.62 -7.74 15.23
N THR A 3 -1.66 -6.90 15.09
CA THR A 3 -1.94 -6.13 13.87
C THR A 3 -1.06 -4.89 13.74
N GLY A 4 -0.33 -4.52 14.81
CA GLY A 4 0.40 -3.25 14.91
C GLY A 4 -0.49 -2.05 15.23
N LEU A 5 -1.82 -2.20 15.19
CA LEU A 5 -2.78 -1.12 15.46
C LEU A 5 -2.92 -0.86 16.97
N PRO A 6 -3.20 0.39 17.38
CA PRO A 6 -3.49 0.71 18.77
C PRO A 6 -4.78 0.03 19.25
N ALA A 7 -4.92 -0.09 20.57
CA ALA A 7 -6.08 -0.72 21.19
C ALA A 7 -7.40 -0.09 20.72
N GLY A 8 -8.37 -0.94 20.39
CA GLY A 8 -9.69 -0.50 19.91
C GLY A 8 -9.77 -0.24 18.40
N TRP A 9 -8.70 -0.45 17.65
CA TRP A 9 -8.71 -0.39 16.19
C TRP A 9 -8.65 -1.80 15.57
N GLU A 10 -9.43 -2.00 14.51
CA GLU A 10 -9.45 -3.24 13.74
C GLU A 10 -9.44 -2.96 12.24
N VAL A 11 -9.01 -3.95 11.46
CA VAL A 11 -9.03 -3.89 9.99
C VAL A 11 -10.35 -4.48 9.49
N ARG A 12 -11.10 -3.70 8.71
CA ARG A 12 -12.34 -4.11 8.03
C ARG A 12 -12.21 -3.97 6.52
N HIS A 13 -13.12 -4.57 5.75
CA HIS A 13 -13.14 -4.44 4.29
C HIS A 13 -14.35 -3.64 3.82
N SER A 14 -14.18 -2.79 2.82
CA SER A 14 -15.29 -2.07 2.21
C SER A 14 -16.16 -3.01 1.38
N ASN A 15 -17.48 -2.85 1.46
CA ASN A 15 -18.40 -3.72 0.71
C ASN A 15 -18.28 -3.57 -0.82
N SER A 16 -17.96 -2.36 -1.29
CA SER A 16 -17.97 -2.04 -2.72
C SER A 16 -16.67 -2.36 -3.45
N LYS A 17 -15.53 -2.30 -2.76
CA LYS A 17 -14.19 -2.45 -3.38
C LYS A 17 -13.36 -3.53 -2.71
N ASN A 18 -13.91 -4.20 -1.69
CA ASN A 18 -13.20 -5.15 -0.83
C ASN A 18 -11.85 -4.61 -0.32
N LEU A 19 -11.79 -3.29 -0.05
CA LEU A 19 -10.54 -2.62 0.34
C LEU A 19 -10.44 -2.58 1.86
N PRO A 20 -9.32 -3.04 2.45
CA PRO A 20 -9.09 -2.88 3.88
C PRO A 20 -9.04 -1.40 4.29
N TYR A 21 -9.74 -1.08 5.38
CA TYR A 21 -9.74 0.20 6.08
C TYR A 21 -9.66 -0.05 7.59
N TYR A 22 -9.31 0.98 8.36
CA TYR A 22 -9.19 0.91 9.80
C TYR A 22 -10.47 1.45 10.44
N PHE A 23 -11.01 0.69 11.38
CA PHE A 23 -12.25 1.01 12.07
C PHE A 23 -12.06 0.96 13.58
N ASN A 24 -12.62 1.94 14.28
CA ASN A 24 -12.70 1.94 15.74
C ASN A 24 -14.15 1.67 16.17
N PRO A 25 -14.48 0.49 16.72
CA PRO A 25 -15.85 0.15 17.11
C PRO A 25 -16.42 1.00 18.24
N SER A 26 -15.55 1.57 19.09
CA SER A 26 -15.96 2.41 20.23
C SER A 26 -16.35 3.81 19.78
N THR A 27 -15.58 4.43 18.88
CA THR A 27 -15.86 5.79 18.37
C THR A 27 -16.68 5.79 17.08
N LYS A 28 -16.87 4.63 16.44
CA LYS A 28 -17.44 4.47 15.08
C LYS A 28 -16.64 5.18 13.99
N GLU A 29 -15.39 5.51 14.24
CA GLU A 29 -14.52 6.16 13.28
C GLU A 29 -14.00 5.18 12.22
N SER A 30 -14.00 5.59 10.95
CA SER A 30 -13.43 4.84 9.82
C SER A 30 -12.38 5.69 9.12
N ARG A 31 -11.21 5.12 8.83
CA ARG A 31 -10.12 5.80 8.10
C ARG A 31 -9.35 4.86 7.18
N TRP A 32 -8.75 5.41 6.13
CA TRP A 32 -7.94 4.65 5.16
C TRP A 32 -6.46 4.56 5.56
N GLU A 33 -6.00 5.54 6.33
CA GLU A 33 -4.66 5.60 6.91
C GLU A 33 -4.66 5.02 8.33
N PRO A 34 -3.57 4.36 8.76
CA PRO A 34 -3.52 3.82 10.12
C PRO A 34 -3.52 4.95 11.17
N PRO A 35 -4.01 4.68 12.39
CA PRO A 35 -3.91 5.62 13.52
C PRO A 35 -2.47 6.02 13.87
N ALA A 36 -2.29 7.17 14.53
CA ALA A 36 -0.96 7.73 14.82
C ALA A 36 -0.07 6.78 15.64
N ASP A 37 -0.63 6.10 16.64
CA ASP A 37 0.11 5.18 17.53
C ASP A 37 0.29 3.77 16.94
N THR A 38 0.25 3.65 15.61
CA THR A 38 0.39 2.36 14.92
C THR A 38 1.86 2.01 14.71
N ASP A 39 2.25 0.82 15.14
CA ASP A 39 3.52 0.23 14.76
C ASP A 39 3.51 -0.12 13.27
N SER A 40 4.21 0.71 12.49
CA SER A 40 4.24 0.63 11.03
C SER A 40 4.93 -0.63 10.52
N GLU A 41 5.92 -1.16 11.25
CA GLU A 41 6.65 -2.36 10.82
C GLU A 41 5.80 -3.61 10.98
N THR A 42 5.18 -3.78 12.15
CA THR A 42 4.24 -4.88 12.40
C THR A 42 3.03 -4.80 11.47
N LEU A 43 2.49 -3.60 11.25
CA LEU A 43 1.37 -3.39 10.33
C LEU A 43 1.73 -3.76 8.89
N LYS A 44 2.92 -3.39 8.41
CA LYS A 44 3.40 -3.74 7.07
C LYS A 44 3.41 -5.25 6.86
N HIS A 45 3.96 -6.01 7.82
CA HIS A 45 4.00 -7.47 7.75
C HIS A 45 2.58 -8.07 7.80
N TYR A 46 1.73 -7.59 8.70
CA TYR A 46 0.35 -8.04 8.81
C TYR A 46 -0.45 -7.80 7.51
N MET A 47 -0.35 -6.61 6.92
CA MET A 47 -1.02 -6.27 5.66
C MET A 47 -0.45 -7.05 4.46
N GLY A 48 0.87 -7.25 4.43
CA GLY A 48 1.56 -8.09 3.45
C GLY A 48 1.10 -9.56 3.49
N GLN A 49 0.84 -10.08 4.67
CA GLN A 49 0.48 -11.48 4.84
C GLN A 49 -1.01 -11.75 4.59
N TYR A 50 -1.90 -10.90 5.11
CA TYR A 50 -3.34 -11.19 5.17
C TYR A 50 -4.19 -10.41 4.17
N HIS A 51 -3.71 -9.25 3.69
CA HIS A 51 -4.56 -8.29 2.98
C HIS A 51 -4.07 -7.92 1.57
N THR A 52 -2.95 -8.49 1.12
CA THR A 52 -2.40 -8.32 -0.24
C THR A 52 -2.45 -9.59 -1.09
N ALA A 53 -2.59 -10.77 -0.48
CA ALA A 53 -2.52 -12.07 -1.19
C ALA A 53 -3.80 -12.46 -1.96
N ASN A 54 -4.97 -11.90 -1.64
CA ASN A 54 -6.26 -12.32 -2.22
C ASN A 54 -6.56 -11.77 -3.63
N LEU A 55 -5.62 -11.09 -4.28
CA LEU A 55 -5.83 -10.47 -5.60
C LEU A 55 -5.23 -11.28 -6.77
N ARG A 56 -4.78 -12.52 -6.53
CA ARG A 56 -4.32 -13.44 -7.61
C ARG A 56 -5.38 -13.73 -8.66
N GLN A 57 -6.67 -13.50 -8.37
CA GLN A 57 -7.77 -13.92 -9.23
C GLN A 57 -8.36 -12.83 -10.14
N GLU A 58 -8.13 -11.53 -9.85
CA GLU A 58 -8.73 -10.42 -10.63
C GLU A 58 -7.82 -9.87 -11.74
N GLY A 59 -6.63 -10.45 -11.93
CA GLY A 59 -5.67 -10.00 -12.95
C GLY A 59 -5.98 -10.43 -14.40
N VAL A 60 -6.98 -11.29 -14.61
CA VAL A 60 -7.25 -11.94 -15.90
C VAL A 60 -8.74 -11.86 -16.29
N ALA A 61 -9.36 -10.68 -16.28
CA ALA A 61 -10.63 -10.46 -17.00
C ALA A 61 -11.06 -8.97 -16.98
N ASN A 62 -10.39 -8.12 -17.73
CA ASN A 62 -11.11 -7.03 -18.40
C ASN A 62 -10.26 -6.48 -19.55
N GLN A 63 -10.34 -7.14 -20.70
CA GLN A 63 -10.01 -6.51 -21.98
C GLN A 63 -11.14 -5.52 -22.33
N GLN A 64 -11.27 -4.45 -21.56
CA GLN A 64 -11.97 -3.26 -22.05
C GLN A 64 -11.06 -2.61 -23.08
N SER A 65 -11.61 -2.28 -24.25
CA SER A 65 -10.91 -1.53 -25.30
C SER A 65 -10.28 -0.27 -24.68
N LEU A 66 -8.95 -0.21 -24.65
CA LEU A 66 -8.18 0.93 -24.17
C LEU A 66 -8.16 2.01 -25.25
N ASP A 67 -9.32 2.49 -25.64
CA ASP A 67 -9.50 3.45 -26.74
C ASP A 67 -8.71 4.74 -26.44
N GLY A 68 -7.53 4.86 -27.04
CA GLY A 68 -6.57 5.94 -26.80
C GLY A 68 -5.92 6.01 -25.40
N LYS A 69 -5.99 4.95 -24.58
CA LYS A 69 -5.47 4.94 -23.20
C LYS A 69 -4.32 3.96 -23.01
N ILE A 70 -3.38 4.28 -22.12
CA ILE A 70 -2.32 3.36 -21.68
C ILE A 70 -2.65 2.81 -20.29
N ARG A 71 -2.30 1.55 -20.04
CA ARG A 71 -2.34 0.94 -18.72
C ARG A 71 -0.91 0.93 -18.17
N CYS A 72 -0.74 1.41 -16.95
CA CYS A 72 0.55 1.48 -16.28
C CYS A 72 0.44 0.93 -14.86
N ALA A 73 1.56 0.42 -14.37
CA ALA A 73 1.74 0.15 -12.95
C ALA A 73 2.83 1.08 -12.40
N HIS A 74 2.73 1.45 -11.13
CA HIS A 74 3.72 2.29 -10.46
C HIS A 74 4.08 1.78 -9.06
N LEU A 75 5.25 2.20 -8.59
CA LEU A 75 5.76 2.00 -7.24
C LEU A 75 6.07 3.39 -6.66
N LEU A 76 5.33 3.82 -5.64
CA LEU A 76 5.47 5.14 -5.05
C LEU A 76 6.18 5.06 -3.70
N VAL A 77 7.22 5.86 -3.49
CA VAL A 77 7.82 6.11 -2.17
C VAL A 77 7.60 7.57 -1.83
N LYS A 78 6.83 7.86 -0.78
CA LYS A 78 6.58 9.23 -0.34
C LYS A 78 7.69 9.73 0.59
N HIS A 79 7.73 11.04 0.77
CA HIS A 79 8.61 11.76 1.70
C HIS A 79 7.81 12.79 2.51
N ARG A 80 8.44 13.40 3.53
CA ARG A 80 7.81 14.37 4.45
C ARG A 80 7.21 15.61 3.78
N GLU A 81 7.68 15.95 2.58
CA GLU A 81 7.18 17.11 1.80
C GLU A 81 6.18 16.69 0.70
N SER A 82 5.81 15.41 0.62
CA SER A 82 4.73 14.96 -0.25
C SER A 82 3.40 15.61 0.16
N ARG A 83 2.52 15.92 -0.80
CA ARG A 83 1.20 16.57 -0.54
C ARG A 83 0.41 15.92 0.60
N ARG A 84 0.53 14.60 0.76
CA ARG A 84 -0.05 13.82 1.86
C ARG A 84 1.03 12.87 2.40
N PRO A 85 1.81 13.26 3.43
CA PRO A 85 2.91 12.46 3.98
C PRO A 85 2.38 11.37 4.92
N SER A 86 1.47 10.54 4.41
CA SER A 86 0.91 9.36 5.07
C SER A 86 0.53 8.32 4.01
N SER A 87 0.49 7.05 4.39
CA SER A 87 0.05 5.97 3.51
C SER A 87 -0.66 4.88 4.31
N TRP A 88 -1.17 3.86 3.62
CA TRP A 88 -1.73 2.68 4.27
C TRP A 88 -0.67 1.90 5.09
N ARG A 89 0.63 2.14 4.83
CA ARG A 89 1.77 1.49 5.47
C ARG A 89 2.27 2.23 6.71
N GLN A 90 2.16 3.56 6.70
CA GLN A 90 2.75 4.41 7.71
C GLN A 90 1.88 5.64 7.93
N ALA A 91 1.46 5.85 9.18
CA ALA A 91 0.56 6.94 9.57
C ALA A 91 1.17 8.32 9.29
N GLU A 92 2.46 8.48 9.58
CA GLU A 92 3.22 9.71 9.35
C GLU A 92 4.56 9.38 8.70
N ILE A 93 4.78 9.88 7.49
CA ILE A 93 5.99 9.67 6.71
C ILE A 93 6.99 10.79 6.99
N THR A 94 8.04 10.47 7.73
CA THR A 94 9.06 11.42 8.20
C THR A 94 10.34 11.45 7.35
N ARG A 95 10.54 10.44 6.49
CA ARG A 95 11.72 10.33 5.63
C ARG A 95 11.87 11.53 4.70
N SER A 96 13.11 11.97 4.49
CA SER A 96 13.47 13.05 3.57
C SER A 96 13.26 12.66 2.10
N LYS A 97 13.31 13.66 1.22
CA LYS A 97 13.24 13.45 -0.23
C LYS A 97 14.42 12.62 -0.74
N ASP A 98 15.62 12.84 -0.20
CA ASP A 98 16.83 12.10 -0.61
C ASP A 98 16.79 10.64 -0.14
N GLU A 99 16.30 10.37 1.08
CA GLU A 99 16.07 8.99 1.53
C GLU A 99 15.03 8.28 0.66
N ALA A 100 13.92 8.95 0.33
CA ALA A 100 12.92 8.40 -0.57
C ALA A 100 13.51 8.11 -1.97
N MET A 101 14.39 8.98 -2.47
CA MET A 101 15.12 8.77 -3.73
C MET A 101 16.04 7.55 -3.66
N GLY A 102 16.82 7.41 -2.59
CA GLY A 102 17.68 6.23 -2.40
C GLY A 102 16.88 4.93 -2.31
N ILE A 103 15.73 4.95 -1.64
CA ILE A 103 14.83 3.78 -1.56
C ILE A 103 14.30 3.39 -2.93
N ILE A 104 13.76 4.35 -3.72
CA ILE A 104 13.19 4.02 -5.03
C ILE A 104 14.26 3.58 -6.04
N GLN A 105 15.47 4.14 -5.97
CA GLN A 105 16.61 3.67 -6.77
C GLN A 105 17.00 2.23 -6.41
N GLY A 106 17.08 1.90 -5.12
CA GLY A 106 17.34 0.52 -4.69
C GLY A 106 16.24 -0.46 -5.12
N HIS A 107 14.98 -0.02 -5.19
CA HIS A 107 13.91 -0.82 -5.78
C HIS A 107 14.06 -0.98 -7.30
N GLU A 108 14.40 0.10 -8.01
CA GLU A 108 14.64 0.07 -9.45
C GLU A 108 15.76 -0.90 -9.83
N GLU A 109 16.87 -0.91 -9.09
CA GLU A 109 17.98 -1.85 -9.29
C GLU A 109 17.54 -3.30 -9.13
N LYS A 110 16.78 -3.61 -8.07
CA LYS A 110 16.23 -4.95 -7.81
C LYS A 110 15.26 -5.41 -8.91
N ILE A 111 14.55 -4.48 -9.56
CA ILE A 111 13.68 -4.79 -10.69
C ILE A 111 14.52 -5.03 -11.95
N LYS A 112 15.47 -4.14 -12.25
CA LYS A 112 16.33 -4.21 -13.44
C LYS A 112 17.21 -5.46 -13.45
N ASN A 113 17.70 -5.90 -12.29
CA ASN A 113 18.51 -7.10 -12.17
C ASN A 113 17.69 -8.40 -12.08
N GLY A 114 16.36 -8.32 -12.14
CA GLY A 114 15.46 -9.48 -12.13
C GLY A 114 15.25 -10.14 -10.76
N SER A 115 15.72 -9.54 -9.66
CA SER A 115 15.53 -10.09 -8.31
C SER A 115 14.05 -10.13 -7.89
N THR A 116 13.23 -9.20 -8.39
CA THR A 116 11.79 -9.11 -8.09
C THR A 116 11.07 -8.34 -9.19
N SER A 117 9.74 -8.51 -9.31
CA SER A 117 8.93 -7.68 -10.21
C SER A 117 8.48 -6.37 -9.55
N LEU A 118 8.18 -5.34 -10.37
CA LEU A 118 7.53 -4.11 -9.90
C LEU A 118 6.24 -4.42 -9.14
N GLY A 119 5.44 -5.35 -9.67
CA GLY A 119 4.17 -5.71 -9.09
C GLY A 119 4.30 -6.35 -7.71
N ASP A 120 5.29 -7.21 -7.51
CA ASP A 120 5.54 -7.83 -6.19
C ASP A 120 6.06 -6.80 -5.19
N LEU A 121 6.99 -5.92 -5.58
CA LEU A 121 7.45 -4.82 -4.71
C LEU A 121 6.32 -3.85 -4.36
N ALA A 122 5.47 -3.51 -5.32
CA ALA A 122 4.37 -2.57 -5.09
C ALA A 122 3.46 -3.02 -3.95
N THR A 123 3.20 -4.32 -3.80
CA THR A 123 2.33 -4.86 -2.74
C THR A 123 2.80 -4.57 -1.32
N THR A 124 4.11 -4.42 -1.11
CA THR A 124 4.71 -4.27 0.22
C THR A 124 5.41 -2.93 0.43
N GLU A 125 5.85 -2.29 -0.65
CA GLU A 125 6.71 -1.10 -0.63
C GLU A 125 6.06 0.17 -1.16
N SER A 126 4.94 0.10 -1.90
CA SER A 126 4.29 1.31 -2.43
C SER A 126 3.46 2.04 -1.37
N ASP A 127 3.71 3.34 -1.20
CA ASP A 127 2.91 4.26 -0.38
C ASP A 127 1.61 4.71 -1.08
N ASP A 128 1.33 4.20 -2.28
CA ASP A 128 0.07 4.38 -2.97
C ASP A 128 -0.89 3.21 -2.72
N SER A 129 -2.20 3.48 -2.79
CA SER A 129 -3.21 2.43 -2.63
C SER A 129 -3.22 1.41 -3.78
N SER A 130 -2.65 1.75 -4.95
CA SER A 130 -2.42 0.81 -6.06
C SER A 130 -1.53 -0.37 -5.67
N ALA A 131 -0.77 -0.28 -4.56
CA ALA A 131 -0.01 -1.38 -3.97
C ALA A 131 -0.79 -2.70 -3.99
N ARG A 132 -2.07 -2.62 -3.63
CA ARG A 132 -2.98 -3.77 -3.55
C ARG A 132 -3.18 -4.42 -4.92
N ARG A 133 -3.28 -3.63 -5.98
CA ARG A 133 -3.40 -4.09 -7.38
C ARG A 133 -2.04 -4.27 -8.06
N ARG A 134 -1.00 -4.65 -7.31
CA ARG A 134 0.38 -4.80 -7.84
C ARG A 134 0.88 -3.54 -8.58
N GLY A 135 0.48 -2.36 -8.10
CA GLY A 135 0.84 -1.07 -8.68
C GLY A 135 -0.05 -0.59 -9.83
N ASP A 136 -1.00 -1.40 -10.31
CA ASP A 136 -1.88 -1.09 -11.44
C ASP A 136 -2.79 0.13 -11.18
N LEU A 137 -2.87 1.03 -12.16
CA LEU A 137 -3.62 2.29 -12.11
C LEU A 137 -4.89 2.22 -12.96
#